data_AF-A0AAE0NBH6-F1
#
_entry.id   AF-A0AAE0NBH6-F1
#
_cell.length_a   1.000
_cell.length_b   1.000
_cell.length_c   1.000
_cell.angle_alpha   90.00
_cell.angle_beta   90.00
_cell.angle_gamma   90.00
#
_symmetry.space_group_name_H-M   'P 1'
#
loop_
_entity.id
_entity.type
_entity.pdbx_description
1 polymer ?
#
loop_
_entity_poly.entity_id
_entity_poly.type
_entity_poly.pdbx_seq_one_letter_code
_entity_poly.pdbx_strand_id
1 'polypeptide(L)'
;MEDGLDSGLFGISLSDSEPEEGNYTCAPEGTNTSGAANETTSTTTASKPTRADRTALSEPTFQALQATYRPKHENGEIWKTIPSPNVSETSNAKKANKPETQEILHAVEELYFFKRYDEAVAFVERILAGSSGSGEEWLDEETRTLLRHYEGRCRAKKAAASMQGDS
;
A
#
# COMPACT_ATOMS: atom_id res chain seq x y z
N MET A 1 46.27 3.22 19.80
CA MET A 1 45.56 1.94 19.83
C MET A 1 44.09 2.30 19.73
N GLU A 2 43.61 2.33 18.50
CA GLU A 2 42.20 2.51 18.18
C GLU A 2 41.64 1.11 17.99
N ASP A 3 40.71 0.70 18.85
CA ASP A 3 40.04 -0.58 18.74
C ASP A 3 38.55 -0.39 19.03
N GLY A 4 37.73 -0.67 18.00
CA GLY A 4 36.35 -1.16 18.09
C GLY A 4 35.30 -0.16 18.61
N LEU A 5 34.12 0.01 18.00
CA LEU A 5 33.28 -1.01 17.39
C LEU A 5 32.23 -0.36 16.49
N ASP A 6 32.18 -0.86 15.26
CA ASP A 6 31.02 -0.86 14.38
C ASP A 6 29.84 -1.59 15.05
N SER A 7 28.64 -1.01 15.02
CA SER A 7 27.37 -1.71 15.21
C SER A 7 26.19 -0.84 14.76
N GLY A 8 25.95 -0.86 13.45
CA GLY A 8 24.61 -1.08 12.92
C GLY A 8 23.70 0.14 12.80
N LEU A 9 23.66 0.74 11.61
CA LEU A 9 22.37 1.24 11.08
C LEU A 9 22.26 1.32 9.55
N PHE A 10 23.33 1.16 8.78
CA PHE A 10 23.22 1.13 7.32
C PHE A 10 24.06 0.01 6.71
N GLY A 11 23.64 -1.23 6.94
CA GLY A 11 24.12 -2.42 6.24
C GLY A 11 23.60 -2.50 4.79
N ILE A 12 23.72 -1.42 4.03
CA ILE A 12 23.70 -1.48 2.57
C ILE A 12 25.15 -1.52 2.11
N SER A 13 25.68 -2.72 1.86
CA SER A 13 26.85 -2.84 0.99
C SER A 13 26.43 -2.38 -0.40
N LEU A 14 26.61 -1.09 -0.68
CA LEU A 14 26.77 -0.60 -2.04
C LEU A 14 28.07 -1.22 -2.55
N SER A 15 27.97 -2.43 -3.08
CA SER A 15 29.00 -3.03 -3.90
C SER A 15 29.05 -2.20 -5.19
N ASP A 16 29.91 -1.19 -5.17
CA ASP A 16 30.38 -0.49 -6.37
C ASP A 16 31.20 -1.51 -7.16
N SER A 17 30.52 -2.28 -8.01
CA SER A 17 31.20 -3.07 -9.02
C SER A 17 31.60 -2.11 -10.13
N GLU A 18 32.85 -1.65 -10.06
CA GLU A 18 33.55 -1.02 -11.18
C GLU A 18 33.33 -1.88 -12.44
N PRO A 19 32.94 -1.29 -13.59
CA PRO A 19 32.98 -2.03 -14.84
C PRO A 19 34.45 -2.33 -15.14
N GLU A 20 34.81 -3.61 -15.08
CA GLU A 20 36.05 -4.14 -15.64
C GLU A 20 36.30 -3.50 -17.01
N GLU A 21 37.49 -2.92 -17.14
CA GLU A 21 38.11 -2.34 -18.34
C GLU A 21 38.12 -3.37 -19.50
N GLY A 22 36.96 -3.57 -20.11
CA GLY A 22 36.78 -4.34 -21.33
C GLY A 22 37.02 -3.46 -22.56
N ASN A 23 38.28 -3.09 -22.79
CA ASN A 23 38.83 -2.58 -24.05
C ASN A 23 37.94 -1.58 -24.82
N TYR A 24 37.96 -0.32 -24.40
CA TYR A 24 37.54 0.79 -25.25
C TYR A 24 38.55 0.96 -26.40
N THR A 25 38.26 0.42 -27.58
CA THR A 25 38.81 0.95 -28.84
C THR A 25 37.74 1.73 -29.58
N CYS A 26 37.57 3.00 -29.19
CA CYS A 26 36.96 4.00 -30.05
C CYS A 26 38.10 4.69 -30.82
N ALA A 27 38.38 4.21 -32.04
CA ALA A 27 39.20 4.95 -32.99
C ALA A 27 38.28 5.82 -33.85
N PRO A 28 38.48 7.15 -33.91
CA PRO A 28 37.86 7.98 -34.93
C PRO A 28 38.77 8.10 -36.16
N GLU A 29 38.14 8.52 -37.27
CA GLU A 29 38.69 9.09 -38.50
C GLU A 29 38.92 8.14 -39.70
N GLY A 30 38.19 8.45 -40.79
CA GLY A 30 38.39 7.86 -42.10
C GLY A 30 37.19 8.06 -43.03
N THR A 31 37.10 9.24 -43.66
CA THR A 31 36.16 9.55 -44.76
C THR A 31 36.38 8.69 -46.02
N ASN A 32 35.30 8.18 -46.61
CA ASN A 32 34.91 8.19 -48.05
C ASN A 32 34.37 6.87 -48.65
N THR A 33 33.18 7.01 -49.26
CA THR A 33 32.78 6.47 -50.59
C THR A 33 32.33 5.02 -50.77
N SER A 34 31.00 4.90 -51.01
CA SER A 34 30.23 4.00 -51.90
C SER A 34 30.40 2.47 -51.86
N GLY A 35 29.26 1.76 -51.76
CA GLY A 35 29.06 0.49 -52.48
C GLY A 35 28.33 -0.61 -51.70
N ALA A 36 27.09 -0.88 -52.10
CA ALA A 36 26.38 -2.17 -52.17
C ALA A 36 26.31 -3.14 -50.96
N ALA A 37 25.06 -3.42 -50.57
CA ALA A 37 24.47 -4.70 -50.13
C ALA A 37 25.23 -5.58 -49.11
N ASN A 38 24.62 -5.85 -47.95
CA ASN A 38 23.94 -7.14 -47.71
C ASN A 38 23.23 -7.18 -46.34
N GLU A 39 22.08 -7.89 -46.32
CA GLU A 39 21.39 -8.54 -45.20
C GLU A 39 21.65 -8.06 -43.76
N THR A 40 20.67 -7.35 -43.17
CA THR A 40 20.50 -7.31 -41.71
C THR A 40 19.52 -8.40 -41.30
N THR A 41 20.07 -9.58 -41.08
CA THR A 41 19.40 -10.74 -40.47
C THR A 41 19.03 -10.40 -39.03
N SER A 42 17.73 -10.29 -38.79
CA SER A 42 17.14 -10.26 -37.45
C SER A 42 17.59 -11.50 -36.67
N THR A 43 18.44 -11.32 -35.66
CA THR A 43 18.81 -12.39 -34.74
C THR A 43 18.28 -12.05 -33.35
N THR A 44 17.09 -12.56 -33.06
CA THR A 44 16.48 -12.55 -31.73
C THR A 44 17.16 -13.59 -30.85
N THR A 45 18.09 -13.17 -30.00
CA THR A 45 18.54 -13.94 -28.83
C THR A 45 17.74 -13.49 -27.62
N ALA A 46 16.76 -14.29 -27.22
CA ALA A 46 15.91 -14.04 -26.06
C ALA A 46 16.72 -14.21 -24.76
N SER A 47 17.27 -13.10 -24.25
CA SER A 47 17.75 -13.01 -22.87
C SER A 47 16.55 -13.00 -21.92
N LYS A 48 16.69 -13.66 -20.76
CA LYS A 48 15.67 -13.60 -19.69
C LYS A 48 15.61 -12.15 -19.19
N PRO A 49 14.41 -11.54 -19.03
CA PRO A 49 14.31 -10.17 -18.58
C PRO A 49 14.95 -10.04 -17.20
N THR A 50 15.88 -9.09 -17.05
CA THR A 50 16.50 -8.78 -15.77
C THR A 50 15.48 -8.11 -14.84
N ARG A 51 15.78 -8.03 -13.53
CA ARG A 51 14.91 -7.33 -12.58
C ARG A 51 14.71 -5.86 -12.96
N ALA A 52 15.70 -5.23 -13.58
CA ALA A 52 15.62 -3.89 -14.12
C ALA A 52 14.66 -3.80 -15.32
N ASP A 53 14.72 -4.78 -16.24
CA ASP A 53 13.83 -4.83 -17.41
C ASP A 53 12.35 -5.02 -17.04
N ARG A 54 12.06 -5.60 -15.87
CA ARG A 54 10.69 -5.76 -15.36
C ARG A 54 10.04 -4.46 -14.89
N THR A 55 10.83 -3.44 -14.58
CA THR A 55 10.37 -2.16 -14.02
C THR A 55 10.78 -0.95 -14.85
N ALA A 56 11.56 -1.14 -15.92
CA ALA A 56 11.97 -0.08 -16.83
C ALA A 56 10.79 0.37 -17.69
N LEU A 57 9.97 1.26 -17.14
CA LEU A 57 9.13 2.14 -17.93
C LEU A 57 10.04 3.13 -18.65
N SER A 58 9.81 3.33 -19.95
CA SER A 58 10.50 4.39 -20.68
C SER A 58 10.12 5.75 -20.07
N GLU A 59 11.06 6.70 -20.07
CA GLU A 59 10.86 8.07 -19.59
C GLU A 59 9.54 8.72 -20.08
N PRO A 60 9.16 8.65 -21.39
CA PRO A 60 7.88 9.22 -21.82
C PRO A 60 6.66 8.51 -21.21
N THR A 61 6.76 7.20 -20.92
CA THR A 61 5.68 6.45 -20.26
C THR A 61 5.58 6.81 -18.78
N PHE A 62 6.72 7.04 -18.12
CA PHE A 62 6.77 7.51 -16.74
C PHE A 62 6.15 8.92 -16.60
N GLN A 63 6.47 9.84 -17.51
CA GLN A 63 5.87 11.18 -17.52
C GLN A 63 4.35 11.14 -17.76
N ALA A 64 3.88 10.28 -18.67
CA ALA A 64 2.44 10.07 -18.89
C ALA A 64 1.73 9.49 -17.65
N LEU A 65 2.37 8.55 -16.94
CA LEU A 65 1.87 8.01 -15.67
C LEU A 65 1.83 9.07 -14.59
N GLN A 66 2.89 9.89 -14.46
CA GLN A 66 2.96 10.97 -13.48
C GLN A 66 1.88 12.03 -13.72
N ALA A 67 1.62 12.38 -14.97
CA ALA A 67 0.55 13.32 -15.33
C ALA A 67 -0.85 12.80 -14.93
N THR A 68 -1.04 11.48 -15.04
CA THR A 68 -2.31 10.82 -14.73
C THR A 68 -2.41 10.42 -13.25
N TYR A 69 -1.29 10.39 -12.52
CA TYR A 69 -1.26 9.97 -11.14
C TYR A 69 -2.12 10.90 -10.28
N ARG A 70 -3.00 10.29 -9.50
CA ARG A 70 -3.79 10.94 -8.46
C ARG A 70 -3.51 10.19 -7.18
N PRO A 71 -2.83 10.82 -6.20
CA PRO A 71 -2.72 10.24 -4.87
C PRO A 71 -4.12 9.87 -4.38
N LYS A 72 -4.30 8.65 -3.90
CA LYS A 72 -5.56 8.26 -3.27
C LYS A 72 -5.70 9.08 -2.00
N HIS A 73 -6.67 9.98 -1.98
CA HIS A 73 -7.00 10.76 -0.81
C HIS A 73 -8.18 10.07 -0.12
N GLU A 74 -7.90 9.41 1.00
CA GLU A 74 -8.96 8.78 1.79
C GLU A 74 -9.71 9.89 2.55
N ASN A 75 -11.00 10.06 2.24
CA ASN A 75 -11.86 11.12 2.81
C ASN A 75 -12.68 10.62 4.00
N GLY A 76 -12.24 9.54 4.66
CA GLY A 76 -13.01 8.88 5.72
C GLY A 76 -14.23 8.14 5.18
N GLU A 77 -14.18 7.65 3.95
CA GLU A 77 -15.29 6.93 3.31
C GLU A 77 -15.06 5.42 3.22
N ILE A 78 -13.92 4.91 3.70
CA ILE A 78 -13.57 3.48 3.66
C ILE A 78 -14.63 2.63 4.35
N TRP A 79 -15.28 3.13 5.40
CA TRP A 79 -16.36 2.43 6.09
C TRP A 79 -17.56 2.07 5.20
N LYS A 80 -17.75 2.77 4.06
CA LYS A 80 -18.82 2.49 3.09
C LYS A 80 -18.48 1.32 2.17
N THR A 81 -17.19 1.06 1.94
CA THR A 81 -16.73 -0.01 1.05
C THR A 81 -16.63 -1.35 1.76
N ILE A 82 -16.53 -1.34 3.09
CA ILE A 82 -16.51 -2.55 3.90
C ILE A 82 -17.90 -3.18 3.88
N PRO A 83 -18.04 -4.41 3.37
CA PRO A 83 -19.32 -5.10 3.40
C PRO A 83 -19.76 -5.22 4.85
N SER A 84 -21.01 -4.86 5.13
CA SER A 84 -21.59 -5.17 6.43
C SER A 84 -21.53 -6.69 6.61
N PRO A 85 -21.25 -7.21 7.83
CA PRO A 85 -21.33 -8.62 8.11
C PRO A 85 -22.78 -9.06 7.86
N ASN A 86 -23.05 -9.47 6.63
CA ASN A 86 -24.36 -9.90 6.19
C ASN A 86 -24.58 -11.26 6.84
N VAL A 87 -25.38 -11.27 7.89
CA VAL A 87 -26.18 -12.42 8.32
C VAL A 87 -27.18 -12.73 7.21
N SER A 88 -26.69 -13.20 6.06
CA SER A 88 -27.50 -13.84 5.03
C SER A 88 -27.06 -15.28 4.96
N GLU A 89 -28.04 -16.17 5.08
CA GLU A 89 -27.99 -17.58 5.51
C GLU A 89 -27.22 -18.56 4.60
N THR A 90 -26.16 -18.14 3.89
CA THR A 90 -25.60 -18.94 2.79
C THR A 90 -24.08 -18.97 2.67
N SER A 91 -23.33 -18.48 3.65
CA SER A 91 -21.87 -18.69 3.68
C SER A 91 -21.42 -19.07 5.08
N ASN A 92 -20.86 -20.29 5.19
CA ASN A 92 -20.14 -20.80 6.36
C ASN A 92 -19.49 -19.67 7.15
N ALA A 93 -19.83 -19.55 8.43
CA ALA A 93 -19.26 -18.60 9.37
C ALA A 93 -17.74 -18.77 9.37
N LYS A 94 -17.06 -17.98 8.53
CA LYS A 94 -15.61 -17.97 8.45
C LYS A 94 -15.17 -16.77 9.25
N LYS A 95 -14.34 -17.02 10.26
CA LYS A 95 -13.64 -15.98 11.01
C LYS A 95 -13.06 -14.92 10.05
N ALA A 96 -13.18 -13.65 10.42
CA ALA A 96 -12.63 -12.51 9.67
C ALA A 96 -11.19 -12.82 9.28
N ASN A 97 -10.84 -12.57 8.03
CA ASN A 97 -9.45 -12.67 7.64
C ASN A 97 -8.68 -11.46 8.17
N LYS A 98 -7.38 -11.61 8.47
CA LYS A 98 -6.52 -10.51 8.93
C LYS A 98 -6.67 -9.18 8.14
N PRO A 99 -6.69 -9.17 6.79
CA PRO A 99 -6.91 -7.94 6.03
C PRO A 99 -8.27 -7.30 6.30
N GLU A 100 -9.33 -8.09 6.44
CA GLU A 100 -10.69 -7.59 6.69
C GLU A 100 -10.78 -6.93 8.07
N THR A 101 -10.20 -7.57 9.10
CA THR A 101 -10.07 -7.00 10.44
C THR A 101 -9.34 -5.65 10.42
N GLN A 102 -8.25 -5.54 9.66
CA GLN A 102 -7.49 -4.30 9.53
C GLN A 102 -8.27 -3.21 8.81
N GLU A 103 -9.01 -3.54 7.75
CA GLU A 103 -9.87 -2.57 7.06
C GLU A 103 -10.95 -2.01 7.99
N ILE A 104 -11.57 -2.87 8.81
CA ILE A 104 -12.57 -2.47 9.81
C ILE A 104 -11.98 -1.48 10.82
N LEU A 105 -10.80 -1.80 11.37
CA LEU A 105 -10.11 -0.92 12.31
C LEU A 105 -9.77 0.42 11.65
N HIS A 106 -9.18 0.38 10.46
CA HIS A 106 -8.77 1.57 9.74
C HIS A 106 -9.97 2.49 9.44
N ALA A 107 -11.11 1.92 9.03
CA ALA A 107 -12.33 2.68 8.80
C ALA A 107 -12.84 3.41 10.06
N VAL A 108 -12.75 2.77 11.24
CA VAL A 108 -13.13 3.41 12.52
C VAL A 108 -12.16 4.52 12.89
N GLU A 109 -10.87 4.29 12.68
CA GLU A 109 -9.82 5.29 12.93
C GLU A 109 -10.02 6.52 12.06
N GLU A 110 -10.25 6.34 10.76
CA GLU A 110 -10.54 7.45 9.86
C GLU A 110 -11.76 8.25 10.32
N LEU A 111 -12.87 7.58 10.62
CA LEU A 111 -14.06 8.26 11.11
C LEU A 111 -13.77 9.07 12.39
N TYR A 112 -12.94 8.53 13.29
CA TYR A 112 -12.48 9.24 14.48
C TYR A 112 -11.62 10.47 14.14
N PHE A 113 -10.65 10.34 13.21
CA PHE A 113 -9.77 11.43 12.78
C PHE A 113 -10.53 12.54 12.03
N PHE A 114 -11.49 12.19 11.20
CA PHE A 114 -12.39 13.12 10.51
C PHE A 114 -13.48 13.71 11.43
N LYS A 115 -13.46 13.42 12.73
CA LYS A 115 -14.43 13.88 13.74
C LYS A 115 -15.87 13.45 13.45
N ARG A 116 -16.07 12.40 12.66
CA ARG A 116 -17.37 11.82 12.29
C ARG A 116 -17.77 10.78 13.35
N TYR A 117 -17.88 11.26 14.59
CA TYR A 117 -18.06 10.39 15.76
C TYR A 117 -19.40 9.64 15.76
N ASP A 118 -20.47 10.24 15.22
CA ASP A 118 -21.77 9.57 15.06
C ASP A 118 -21.65 8.33 14.17
N GLU A 119 -21.00 8.50 13.03
CA GLU A 119 -20.81 7.44 12.04
C GLU A 119 -19.87 6.36 12.57
N ALA A 120 -18.81 6.75 13.30
CA ALA A 120 -17.91 5.80 13.96
C ALA A 120 -18.65 4.90 14.96
N VAL A 121 -19.51 5.47 15.81
CA VAL A 121 -20.29 4.70 16.80
C VAL A 121 -21.27 3.77 16.10
N ALA A 122 -22.05 4.28 15.14
CA ALA A 122 -23.00 3.46 14.38
C ALA A 122 -22.29 2.33 13.62
N PHE A 123 -21.08 2.58 13.11
CA PHE A 123 -20.28 1.57 12.44
C PHE A 123 -19.81 0.48 13.40
N VAL A 124 -19.24 0.84 14.54
CA VAL A 124 -18.80 -0.12 15.56
C VAL A 124 -19.98 -0.96 16.07
N GLU A 125 -21.12 -0.33 16.37
CA GLU A 125 -22.31 -1.03 16.85
C GLU A 125 -22.80 -2.08 15.83
N ARG A 126 -22.83 -1.74 14.54
CA ARG A 126 -23.21 -2.68 13.47
C ARG A 126 -22.28 -3.88 13.38
N ILE A 127 -20.96 -3.63 13.43
CA ILE A 127 -19.94 -4.68 13.35
C ILE A 127 -20.04 -5.63 14.55
N LEU A 128 -20.19 -5.08 15.76
CA LEU A 128 -20.28 -5.87 16.98
C LEU A 128 -21.63 -6.61 17.10
N ALA A 129 -22.73 -6.02 16.63
CA ALA A 129 -24.03 -6.70 16.57
C ALA A 129 -24.00 -7.91 15.62
N GLY A 130 -23.35 -7.77 14.45
CA GLY A 130 -23.12 -8.88 13.54
C GLY A 130 -22.24 -9.99 14.14
N SER A 131 -21.35 -9.65 15.07
CA SER A 131 -20.47 -10.60 15.76
C SER A 131 -21.13 -11.42 16.86
N SER A 132 -22.29 -11.00 17.37
CA SER A 132 -22.99 -11.69 18.47
C SER A 132 -24.15 -12.57 18.01
N GLY A 133 -24.56 -12.49 16.74
CA GLY A 133 -25.70 -13.24 16.21
C GLY A 133 -25.37 -14.64 15.67
N SER A 134 -24.15 -14.88 15.20
CA SER A 134 -23.66 -16.22 14.82
C SER A 134 -22.91 -16.82 16.00
N GLY A 135 -23.23 -18.05 16.42
CA GLY A 135 -22.60 -18.73 17.57
C GLY A 135 -21.08 -18.95 17.50
N GLU A 136 -20.40 -18.36 16.52
CA GLU A 136 -18.96 -18.25 16.41
C GLU A 136 -18.58 -16.77 16.22
N GLU A 137 -17.75 -16.27 17.13
CA GLU A 137 -17.27 -14.90 17.16
C GLU A 137 -16.29 -14.70 15.99
N TRP A 138 -16.75 -14.09 14.90
CA TRP A 138 -15.94 -13.95 13.68
C TRP A 138 -14.80 -12.92 13.83
N LEU A 139 -14.84 -12.07 14.85
CA LEU A 139 -13.76 -11.13 15.20
C LEU A 139 -12.92 -11.67 16.37
N ASP A 140 -11.62 -11.41 16.35
CA ASP A 140 -10.76 -11.66 17.51
C ASP A 140 -11.04 -10.68 18.66
N GLU A 141 -10.76 -11.13 19.88
CA GLU A 141 -11.03 -10.38 21.11
C GLU A 141 -10.22 -9.07 21.21
N GLU A 142 -9.00 -9.04 20.66
CA GLU A 142 -8.16 -7.84 20.62
C GLU A 142 -8.81 -6.75 19.76
N THR A 143 -9.26 -7.10 18.57
CA THR A 143 -9.98 -6.19 17.67
C THR A 143 -11.26 -5.69 18.32
N ARG A 144 -12.03 -6.56 18.97
CA ARG A 144 -13.26 -6.16 19.67
C ARG A 144 -12.97 -5.16 20.79
N THR A 145 -11.92 -5.42 21.57
CA THR A 145 -11.46 -4.50 22.62
C THR A 145 -11.10 -3.14 22.04
N LEU A 146 -10.38 -3.11 20.91
CA LEU A 146 -9.98 -1.88 20.25
C LEU A 146 -11.18 -1.11 19.67
N LEU A 147 -12.14 -1.81 19.07
CA LEU A 147 -13.39 -1.22 18.58
C LEU A 147 -14.20 -0.58 19.73
N ARG A 148 -14.32 -1.26 20.87
CA ARG A 148 -14.96 -0.70 22.08
C ARG A 148 -14.22 0.52 22.63
N HIS A 149 -12.89 0.51 22.58
CA HIS A 149 -12.08 1.67 22.97
C HIS A 149 -12.41 2.89 22.10
N TYR A 150 -12.42 2.73 20.77
CA TYR A 150 -12.78 3.82 19.86
C TYR A 150 -14.22 4.27 20.01
N GLU A 151 -15.17 3.35 20.19
CA GLU A 151 -16.57 3.68 20.48
C GLU A 151 -16.71 4.58 21.71
N GLY A 152 -16.05 4.23 22.83
CA GLY A 152 -16.06 5.02 24.05
C GLY A 152 -15.46 6.42 23.84
N ARG A 153 -14.35 6.52 23.10
CA ARG A 153 -13.73 7.81 22.75
C ARG A 153 -14.64 8.66 21.87
N CYS A 154 -15.28 8.08 20.86
CA CYS A 154 -16.23 8.77 19.99
C CYS A 154 -17.42 9.31 20.79
N ARG A 155 -18.01 8.50 21.68
CA ARG A 155 -19.12 8.93 22.56
C ARG A 155 -18.70 10.11 23.45
N ALA A 156 -17.53 10.03 24.07
CA ALA A 156 -17.00 11.12 24.90
C ALA A 156 -16.75 12.40 24.09
N LYS A 157 -16.18 12.28 22.87
CA LYS A 157 -15.94 13.41 21.97
C LYS A 157 -17.23 14.04 21.47
N LYS A 158 -18.25 13.24 21.15
CA LYS A 158 -19.59 13.73 20.81
C LYS A 158 -20.20 14.57 21.93
N ALA A 159 -20.17 14.06 23.16
CA ALA A 159 -20.69 14.77 24.33
C ALA A 159 -19.94 16.09 24.57
N ALA A 160 -18.62 16.09 24.39
CA ALA A 160 -17.81 17.30 24.50
C ALA A 160 -18.10 18.32 23.37
N ALA A 161 -18.32 17.84 22.13
CA ALA A 161 -18.62 18.69 20.98
C ALA A 161 -20.01 19.34 21.09
N SER A 162 -21.01 18.63 21.61
CA SER A 162 -22.34 19.20 21.86
C SER A 162 -22.34 20.32 22.90
N MET A 163 -21.32 20.38 23.78
CA MET A 163 -21.18 21.45 24.78
C MET A 163 -20.41 22.69 24.26
N GLN A 164 -19.83 22.63 23.06
CA GLN A 164 -19.04 23.74 22.48
C GLN A 164 -19.78 24.50 21.36
N GLY A 165 -20.98 24.08 20.98
CA GLY A 165 -21.78 24.69 19.91
C GLY A 165 -22.82 25.73 20.36
N ASP A 166 -22.84 26.09 21.64
CA ASP A 166 -23.80 27.04 22.24
C ASP A 166 -23.02 28.23 22.84
N SER A 167 -22.62 29.17 21.99
CA SER A 167 -21.99 30.45 22.37
C SER A 167 -22.22 31.50 21.30
#